data_AF-B2TNS5-F1
#
_entry.id   AF-B2TNS5-F1
#
_cell.length_a   1.000
_cell.length_b   1.000
_cell.length_c   1.000
_cell.angle_alpha   90.00
_cell.angle_beta   90.00
_cell.angle_gamma   90.00
#
_symmetry.space_group_name_H-M   'P 1'
#
loop_
_entity.id
_entity.type
_entity.pdbx_description
1 polymer ?
#
loop_
_entity_poly.entity_id
_entity_poly.type
_entity_poly.pdbx_seq_one_letter_code
_entity_poly.pdbx_strand_id
1 'polypeptide(L)'
;MDTIEKELQQKVIKNCEIAEKECGCKMTRFLGTIEKFGIIRTAQEIFRKGRTSDCFNKLVEEGRIELTMEATIAEPQYAKLFTDEEVNNCYELLCEKGYY
;
A
#
# COMPACT_ATOMS: atom_id res chain seq x y z
N MET A 1 -6.61 14.14 15.31
CA MET A 1 -5.68 13.19 14.67
C MET A 1 -6.50 11.98 14.34
N ASP A 2 -6.86 11.83 13.07
CA ASP A 2 -7.76 10.79 12.57
C ASP A 2 -7.27 9.39 12.93
N THR A 3 -8.06 8.65 13.70
CA THR A 3 -7.76 7.29 14.14
C THR A 3 -7.49 6.36 12.95
N ILE A 4 -8.24 6.54 11.86
CA ILE A 4 -8.17 5.70 10.66
C ILE A 4 -6.84 5.83 9.94
N GLU A 5 -6.25 7.04 9.85
CA GLU A 5 -4.94 7.24 9.21
C GLU A 5 -3.85 6.45 9.97
N LYS A 6 -3.87 6.51 11.30
CA LYS A 6 -2.92 5.76 12.13
C LYS A 6 -3.11 4.26 11.99
N GLU A 7 -4.35 3.79 11.92
CA GLU A 7 -4.65 2.37 11.67
C GLU A 7 -4.15 1.90 10.31
N LEU A 8 -4.38 2.68 9.25
CA LEU A 8 -3.85 2.41 7.91
C LEU A 8 -2.34 2.31 7.95
N GLN A 9 -1.66 3.29 8.56
CA GLN A 9 -0.21 3.30 8.67
C GLN A 9 0.32 2.07 9.39
N GLN A 10 -0.26 1.73 10.54
CA GLN A 10 0.13 0.55 11.30
C GLN A 10 -0.11 -0.75 10.51
N LYS A 11 -1.21 -0.84 9.76
CA LYS A 11 -1.51 -2.02 8.95
C LYS A 11 -0.54 -2.18 7.78
N VAL A 12 -0.23 -1.09 7.06
CA VAL A 12 0.76 -1.11 5.98
C VAL A 12 2.15 -1.49 6.52
N ILE A 13 2.58 -0.91 7.64
CA ILE A 13 3.88 -1.25 8.25
C ILE A 13 3.95 -2.74 8.60
N LYS A 14 2.91 -3.28 9.24
CA LYS A 14 2.85 -4.71 9.57
C LYS A 14 2.87 -5.59 8.32
N ASN A 15 2.12 -5.22 7.29
CA ASN A 15 2.12 -5.95 6.02
C ASN A 15 3.49 -5.93 5.36
N CYS A 16 4.20 -4.79 5.41
CA CYS A 16 5.59 -4.70 4.98
C CYS A 16 6.47 -5.66 5.77
N GLU A 17 6.41 -5.67 7.11
CA GLU A 17 7.22 -6.59 7.92
C GLU A 17 6.97 -8.06 7.59
N ILE A 18 5.71 -8.44 7.34
CA ILE A 18 5.33 -9.79 6.90
C ILE A 18 5.91 -10.08 5.51
N ALA A 19 5.76 -9.16 4.56
CA ALA A 19 6.32 -9.23 3.22
C ALA A 19 7.85 -9.34 3.21
N GLU A 20 8.54 -8.62 4.09
CA GLU A 20 9.99 -8.70 4.24
C GLU A 20 10.40 -10.08 4.77
N LYS A 21 9.63 -10.65 5.71
CA LYS A 21 9.91 -11.95 6.32
C LYS A 21 9.57 -13.14 5.41
N GLU A 22 8.41 -13.10 4.76
CA GLU A 22 7.92 -14.20 3.91
C GLU A 22 8.53 -14.16 2.50
N CYS A 23 8.59 -12.98 1.88
CA CYS A 23 9.01 -12.83 0.49
C CYS A 23 10.46 -12.32 0.35
N GLY A 24 11.13 -11.91 1.43
CA GLY A 24 12.48 -11.32 1.35
C GLY A 24 12.51 -10.00 0.56
N CYS A 25 11.39 -9.29 0.54
CA CYS A 25 11.31 -7.91 0.04
C CYS A 25 12.08 -7.01 1.00
N LYS A 26 12.73 -5.93 0.53
CA LYS A 26 13.34 -4.93 1.42
C LYS A 26 12.61 -3.61 1.25
N MET A 27 11.77 -3.28 2.21
CA MET A 27 10.89 -2.10 2.18
C MET A 27 11.38 -0.99 3.12
N THR A 28 12.62 -1.08 3.61
CA THR A 28 13.20 -0.15 4.59
C THR A 28 13.10 1.33 4.15
N ARG A 29 13.28 1.62 2.85
CA ARG A 29 13.16 2.98 2.31
C ARG A 29 11.71 3.48 2.34
N PHE A 30 10.78 2.61 2.01
CA PHE A 30 9.35 2.90 2.02
C PHE A 30 8.85 3.14 3.44
N LEU A 31 9.22 2.27 4.39
CA LEU A 31 8.92 2.42 5.82
C LEU A 31 9.47 3.74 6.37
N GLY A 32 10.73 4.08 6.09
CA GLY A 32 11.30 5.37 6.53
C GLY A 32 10.62 6.60 5.91
N THR A 33 10.03 6.46 4.72
CA THR A 33 9.24 7.54 4.08
C THR A 33 7.89 7.71 4.77
N ILE A 34 7.22 6.60 5.11
CA ILE A 34 5.98 6.59 5.89
C ILE A 34 6.20 7.21 7.26
N GLU A 35 7.26 6.85 7.98
CA GLU A 35 7.55 7.44 9.29
C GLU A 35 7.81 8.95 9.22
N LYS A 36 8.43 9.42 8.14
CA LYS A 36 8.80 10.83 7.98
C LYS A 36 7.65 11.71 7.48
N PHE A 37 6.84 11.22 6.56
CA PHE A 37 5.82 12.02 5.86
C PHE A 37 4.38 11.56 6.12
N GLY A 38 4.18 10.38 6.71
CA GLY A 38 2.89 9.72 6.89
C GLY A 38 2.50 8.84 5.70
N ILE A 39 1.63 7.86 5.96
CA ILE A 39 1.17 6.90 4.94
C ILE A 39 0.41 7.57 3.80
N ILE A 40 -0.49 8.51 4.09
CA ILE A 40 -1.32 9.17 3.08
C ILE A 40 -0.44 9.94 2.09
N ARG A 41 0.42 10.84 2.58
CA ARG A 41 1.32 11.60 1.70
C ARG A 41 2.24 10.70 0.87
N THR A 42 2.71 9.60 1.47
CA THR A 42 3.56 8.64 0.75
C THR A 42 2.80 7.98 -0.39
N ALA A 43 1.58 7.50 -0.13
CA ALA A 43 0.73 6.89 -1.15
C ALA A 43 0.33 7.88 -2.25
N GLN A 44 -0.08 9.10 -1.89
CA GLN A 44 -0.43 10.16 -2.83
C GLN A 44 0.73 10.49 -3.79
N GLU A 45 1.96 10.59 -3.27
CA GLU A 45 3.14 10.83 -4.10
C GLU A 45 3.49 9.66 -5.04
N ILE A 46 3.15 8.43 -4.64
CA ILE A 46 3.31 7.22 -5.47
C ILE A 46 2.27 7.25 -6.60
N PHE A 47 0.99 7.46 -6.28
CA PHE A 47 -0.09 7.55 -7.26
C PHE A 47 0.10 8.69 -8.24
N ARG A 48 0.52 9.87 -7.75
CA ARG A 48 0.83 11.03 -8.60
C ARG A 48 1.94 10.75 -9.61
N LYS A 49 2.85 9.82 -9.31
CA LYS A 49 3.93 9.39 -10.22
C LYS A 49 3.52 8.21 -11.11
N GLY A 50 2.29 7.71 -10.98
CA GLY A 50 1.84 6.50 -11.67
C GLY A 50 2.68 5.28 -11.33
N ARG A 51 3.17 5.19 -10.08
CA ARG A 51 3.99 4.09 -9.60
C ARG A 51 3.21 3.23 -8.61
N THR A 52 3.78 2.07 -8.30
CA THR A 52 3.31 1.18 -7.23
C THR A 52 4.24 1.25 -6.03
N SER A 53 3.80 0.66 -4.92
CA SER A 53 4.58 0.47 -3.70
C SER A 53 5.84 -0.35 -3.94
N ASP A 54 6.82 -0.16 -3.06
CA ASP A 54 8.07 -0.91 -3.10
C ASP A 54 7.79 -2.42 -3.04
N CYS A 55 8.50 -3.20 -3.86
CA CYS A 55 8.33 -4.65 -3.97
C CYS A 55 6.92 -5.14 -4.37
N PHE A 56 6.04 -4.28 -4.90
CA PHE A 56 4.71 -4.66 -5.38
C PHE A 56 4.73 -5.87 -6.32
N ASN A 57 5.53 -5.80 -7.40
CA ASN A 57 5.63 -6.91 -8.37
C ASN A 57 6.07 -8.23 -7.71
N LYS A 58 7.00 -8.16 -6.76
CA LYS A 58 7.48 -9.34 -6.05
C LYS A 58 6.39 -9.94 -5.17
N LEU A 59 5.58 -9.11 -4.50
CA LEU A 59 4.42 -9.60 -3.75
C LEU A 59 3.35 -10.21 -4.65
N VAL A 60 3.14 -9.65 -5.84
CA VAL A 60 2.24 -10.23 -6.85
C VAL A 60 2.74 -11.62 -7.27
N GLU A 61 4.03 -11.75 -7.59
CA GLU A 61 4.64 -13.02 -7.99
C GLU A 61 4.55 -14.09 -6.90
N GLU A 62 4.69 -13.69 -5.63
CA GLU A 62 4.56 -14.57 -4.47
C GLU A 62 3.10 -14.85 -4.07
N GLY A 63 2.11 -14.30 -4.79
CA GLY A 63 0.69 -14.46 -4.48
C GLY A 63 0.24 -13.74 -3.19
N ARG A 64 1.00 -12.74 -2.75
CA ARG A 64 0.82 -11.95 -1.53
C ARG A 64 0.38 -10.52 -1.83
N ILE A 65 -0.47 -10.33 -2.85
CA ILE A 65 -1.00 -9.01 -3.22
C ILE A 65 -1.75 -8.34 -2.06
N GLU A 66 -2.42 -9.12 -1.22
CA GLU A 66 -3.11 -8.63 -0.02
C GLU A 66 -2.20 -7.85 0.96
N LEU A 67 -0.89 -8.11 0.94
CA LEU A 67 0.10 -7.43 1.78
C LEU A 67 0.56 -6.10 1.16
N THR A 68 0.14 -5.78 -0.06
CA THR A 68 0.52 -4.51 -0.70
C THR A 68 -0.20 -3.33 -0.05
N MET A 69 0.43 -2.15 -0.17
CA MET A 69 -0.19 -0.90 0.27
C MET A 69 -1.49 -0.65 -0.49
N GLU A 70 -1.51 -0.91 -1.79
CA GLU A 70 -2.64 -0.70 -2.69
C GLU A 70 -3.84 -1.57 -2.29
N ALA A 71 -3.62 -2.84 -1.97
CA ALA A 71 -4.68 -3.72 -1.46
C ALA A 71 -5.26 -3.19 -0.14
N THR A 72 -4.40 -2.68 0.74
CA THR A 72 -4.84 -2.08 2.01
C THR A 72 -5.65 -0.80 1.74
N ILE A 73 -5.17 0.10 0.90
CA ILE A 73 -5.86 1.36 0.57
C ILE A 73 -7.21 1.12 -0.12
N ALA A 74 -7.30 0.10 -0.96
CA ALA A 74 -8.54 -0.32 -1.60
C ALA A 74 -9.59 -0.84 -0.59
N GLU A 75 -9.25 -1.13 0.67
CA GLU A 75 -10.26 -1.48 1.66
C GLU A 75 -11.20 -0.29 1.91
N PRO A 76 -12.53 -0.49 1.95
CA PRO A 76 -13.51 0.60 2.07
C PRO A 76 -13.34 1.44 3.34
N GLN A 77 -12.75 0.85 4.38
CA GLN A 77 -12.44 1.56 5.63
C GLN A 77 -11.35 2.64 5.47
N TYR A 78 -10.41 2.45 4.53
CA TYR A 78 -9.29 3.35 4.29
C TYR A 78 -9.45 4.17 3.01
N ALA A 79 -10.17 3.64 2.01
CA ALA A 79 -10.48 4.33 0.76
C ALA A 79 -11.00 5.76 0.98
N LYS A 80 -11.79 5.99 2.05
CA LYS A 80 -12.30 7.31 2.45
C LYS A 80 -11.24 8.37 2.79
N LEU A 81 -9.98 7.96 3.00
CA LEU A 81 -8.84 8.86 3.23
C LEU A 81 -8.25 9.38 1.91
N PHE A 82 -8.62 8.77 0.79
CA PHE A 82 -8.12 9.07 -0.54
C PHE A 82 -9.27 9.53 -1.44
N THR A 83 -8.92 10.06 -2.60
CA THR A 83 -9.90 10.41 -3.64
C THR A 83 -10.37 9.17 -4.39
N ASP A 84 -11.58 9.24 -4.97
CA ASP A 84 -12.13 8.14 -5.77
C ASP A 84 -11.20 7.74 -6.92
N GLU A 85 -10.47 8.69 -7.52
CA GLU A 85 -9.51 8.42 -8.59
C GLU A 85 -8.31 7.60 -8.08
N GLU A 86 -7.74 7.96 -6.93
CA GLU A 86 -6.63 7.23 -6.32
C GLU A 86 -7.03 5.80 -5.93
N VAL A 87 -8.25 5.65 -5.39
CA VAL A 87 -8.79 4.34 -5.00
C VAL A 87 -9.08 3.50 -6.25
N ASN A 88 -9.66 4.09 -7.30
CA ASN A 88 -9.90 3.39 -8.57
C ASN A 88 -8.59 2.92 -9.20
N ASN A 89 -7.54 3.75 -9.21
CA ASN A 89 -6.23 3.33 -9.70
C ASN A 89 -5.71 2.09 -8.94
N CYS A 90 -5.90 2.04 -7.61
CA CYS A 90 -5.55 0.86 -6.83
C CYS A 90 -6.40 -0.35 -7.24
N TYR A 91 -7.72 -0.17 -7.38
CA TYR A 91 -8.62 -1.26 -7.78
C TYR A 91 -8.31 -1.81 -9.17
N GLU A 92 -8.10 -0.95 -10.16
CA GLU A 92 -7.73 -1.34 -11.52
C GLU A 92 -6.43 -2.15 -11.50
N LEU A 93 -5.41 -1.64 -10.79
CA LEU A 93 -4.14 -2.35 -10.64
C LEU A 93 -4.32 -3.72 -9.98
N LEU A 94 -5.12 -3.82 -8.92
CA LEU A 94 -5.37 -5.09 -8.22
C LEU A 94 -6.14 -6.09 -9.11
N CYS A 95 -7.10 -5.60 -9.89
CA CYS A 95 -7.87 -6.39 -10.85
C CYS A 95 -6.99 -6.91 -11.99
N GLU A 96 -6.11 -6.07 -12.54
CA GLU A 96 -5.13 -6.47 -13.56
C GLU A 96 -4.19 -7.58 -13.08
N LYS A 97 -3.93 -7.66 -11.76
CA LYS A 97 -3.12 -8.72 -11.15
C LYS A 97 -3.92 -9.94 -10.70
N GLY A 98 -5.23 -9.96 -10.91
CA GLY A 98 -6.11 -11.09 -10.57
C GLY A 98 -6.39 -11.25 -9.07
N TYR A 99 -6.33 -10.15 -8.31
CA TYR A 99 -6.67 -10.15 -6.88
C TYR A 99 -8.19 -10.01 -6.62
N TYR A 100 -8.90 -9.36 -7.55
CA TYR A 100 -10.36 -9.19 -7.53
C TYR A 100 -11.03 -9.90 -8.70
#